data_AF-A0A0A6D1D5-F1
#
_entry.id   AF-A0A0A6D1D5-F1
#
_cell.length_a   1.000
_cell.length_b   1.000
_cell.length_c   1.000
_cell.angle_alpha   90.00
_cell.angle_beta   90.00
_cell.angle_gamma   90.00
#
_symmetry.space_group_name_H-M   'P 1'
#
loop_
_entity.id
_entity.type
_entity.pdbx_description
1 polymer ?
#
loop_
_entity_poly.entity_id
_entity_poly.type
_entity_poly.pdbx_seq_one_letter_code
_entity_poly.pdbx_strand_id
1 'polypeptide(L)'
;MAVRVYDARFFTDALGLVLTDRSKMMAFVRTNDDYHWIAIADAAVSTLNHIAFQMPTLESVMRAAGRMVDHRFPIGWGPGGGTDRATTCSPISSTRFRFVIEYTAEVL
;
A
#
# COMPACT_ATOMS: atom_id res chain seq x y z
N MET A 1 -9.51 24.67 -10.89
CA MET A 1 -10.47 23.57 -11.12
C MET A 1 -9.79 22.28 -10.68
N ALA A 2 -10.02 21.84 -9.44
CA ALA A 2 -9.42 20.61 -8.92
C ALA A 2 -10.15 19.42 -9.55
N VAL A 3 -9.43 18.61 -10.31
CA VAL A 3 -9.93 17.31 -10.77
C VAL A 3 -10.24 16.51 -9.50
N ARG A 4 -11.53 16.30 -9.21
CA ARG A 4 -11.95 15.38 -8.14
C ARG A 4 -11.60 13.98 -8.63
N VAL A 5 -10.44 13.50 -8.21
CA VAL A 5 -10.00 12.13 -8.42
C VAL A 5 -11.00 11.21 -7.75
N TYR A 6 -11.42 10.19 -8.50
CA TYR A 6 -12.38 9.15 -8.20
C TYR A 6 -12.59 8.87 -6.70
N ASP A 7 -13.76 9.30 -6.22
CA ASP A 7 -14.32 8.90 -4.93
C ASP A 7 -14.40 7.37 -4.86
N ALA A 8 -14.40 6.79 -3.66
CA ALA A 8 -14.55 5.35 -3.45
C ALA A 8 -15.76 4.77 -4.21
N ARG A 9 -16.77 5.61 -4.46
CA ARG A 9 -17.94 5.34 -5.32
C ARG A 9 -17.61 4.83 -6.72
N PHE A 10 -16.54 5.29 -7.36
CA PHE A 10 -16.18 4.75 -8.68
C PHE A 10 -15.84 3.25 -8.57
N PHE A 11 -15.05 2.88 -7.56
CA PHE A 11 -14.64 1.51 -7.34
C PHE A 11 -15.82 0.62 -6.91
N THR A 12 -16.74 1.15 -6.10
CA THR A 12 -17.92 0.38 -5.69
C THR A 12 -18.98 0.30 -6.80
N ASP A 13 -19.33 1.42 -7.41
CA ASP A 13 -20.51 1.52 -8.27
C ASP A 13 -20.22 1.06 -9.71
N ALA A 14 -19.02 1.36 -10.23
CA ALA A 14 -18.64 1.01 -11.59
C ALA A 14 -17.90 -0.33 -11.68
N LEU A 15 -17.06 -0.65 -10.67
CA LEU A 15 -16.22 -1.85 -10.66
C LEU A 15 -16.75 -2.95 -9.73
N GLY A 16 -17.76 -2.67 -8.90
CA GLY A 16 -18.38 -3.66 -8.01
C GLY A 16 -17.52 -4.05 -6.80
N LEU A 17 -16.51 -3.25 -6.44
CA LEU A 17 -15.72 -3.51 -5.23
C LEU A 17 -16.55 -3.22 -3.97
N VAL A 18 -16.16 -3.83 -2.85
CA VAL A 18 -16.81 -3.65 -1.56
C VAL A 18 -15.95 -2.72 -0.71
N LEU A 19 -16.56 -1.64 -0.18
CA LEU A 19 -15.92 -0.77 0.80
C LEU A 19 -15.80 -1.51 2.14
N THR A 20 -14.59 -1.60 2.68
CA THR A 20 -14.29 -2.31 3.94
C THR A 20 -14.16 -1.37 5.10
N ASP A 21 -13.40 -0.28 4.92
CA ASP A 21 -13.19 0.74 5.93
C ASP A 21 -13.07 2.14 5.30
N ARG A 22 -13.47 3.16 6.07
CA ARG A 22 -13.38 4.57 5.66
C ARG A 22 -13.01 5.42 6.87
N SER A 23 -11.86 6.07 6.76
CA SER A 23 -11.47 7.16 7.64
C SER A 23 -11.81 8.52 7.01
N LYS A 24 -11.50 9.61 7.72
CA LYS A 24 -11.64 10.97 7.18
C LYS A 24 -10.82 11.23 5.93
N MET A 25 -9.69 10.53 5.76
CA MET A 25 -8.73 10.78 4.68
C MET A 25 -8.49 9.58 3.77
N MET A 26 -9.02 8.39 4.10
CA MET A 26 -8.74 7.16 3.34
C MET A 26 -9.98 6.27 3.23
N ALA A 27 -10.19 5.64 2.08
CA ALA A 27 -11.13 4.53 1.87
C ALA A 27 -10.38 3.26 1.48
N PHE A 28 -10.83 2.12 1.98
CA PHE A 28 -10.29 0.81 1.66
C PHE A 28 -11.37 -0.02 0.97
N VAL A 29 -11.02 -0.62 -0.16
CA VAL A 29 -11.94 -1.46 -0.95
C VAL A 29 -11.32 -2.83 -1.23
N ARG A 30 -12.16 -3.87 -1.26
CA ARG A 30 -11.77 -5.26 -1.52
C ARG A 30 -12.59 -5.90 -2.64
N THR A 31 -12.04 -6.97 -3.22
CA THR A 31 -12.70 -7.82 -4.23
C THR A 31 -13.05 -9.22 -3.71
N ASN A 32 -12.42 -9.66 -2.63
CA ASN A 32 -12.55 -10.98 -2.00
C ASN A 32 -12.50 -10.80 -0.47
N ASP A 33 -12.38 -11.88 0.31
CA ASP A 33 -12.43 -11.83 1.79
C ASP A 33 -11.19 -11.26 2.47
N ASP A 34 -10.14 -10.92 1.73
CA ASP A 34 -8.95 -10.28 2.28
C ASP A 34 -9.25 -8.81 2.68
N TYR A 35 -8.59 -8.32 3.74
CA TYR A 35 -8.83 -7.03 4.41
C TYR A 35 -9.02 -5.83 3.45
N HIS A 36 -8.13 -5.66 2.47
CA HIS A 36 -8.27 -4.69 1.38
C HIS A 36 -7.27 -4.95 0.24
N TRP A 37 -7.63 -4.53 -0.98
CA TRP A 37 -6.74 -4.59 -2.16
C TRP A 37 -6.35 -3.21 -2.68
N ILE A 38 -7.18 -2.19 -2.43
CA ILE A 38 -6.93 -0.82 -2.87
C ILE A 38 -7.25 0.14 -1.72
N ALA A 39 -6.27 0.97 -1.37
CA ALA A 39 -6.43 2.10 -0.46
C ALA A 39 -6.44 3.42 -1.26
N ILE A 40 -7.48 4.22 -1.05
CA ILE A 40 -7.71 5.50 -1.74
C ILE A 40 -7.56 6.60 -0.71
N ALA A 41 -6.49 7.38 -0.80
CA ALA A 41 -6.21 8.49 0.10
C ALA A 41 -6.56 9.84 -0.54
N ASP A 42 -7.15 10.73 0.25
CA ASP A 42 -7.43 12.11 -0.13
C ASP A 42 -6.10 12.86 -0.25
N ALA A 43 -5.78 13.32 -1.47
CA ALA A 43 -4.54 14.02 -1.78
C ALA A 43 -4.79 15.18 -2.76
N ALA A 44 -3.89 16.16 -2.77
CA ALA A 44 -3.95 17.29 -3.70
C ALA A 44 -3.71 16.88 -5.17
N VAL A 45 -3.10 15.71 -5.40
CA VAL A 45 -2.73 15.22 -6.73
C VAL A 45 -3.12 13.75 -6.86
N SER A 46 -3.61 13.37 -8.04
CA SER A 46 -3.85 11.98 -8.42
C SER A 46 -2.53 11.26 -8.68
N THR A 47 -2.05 10.44 -7.75
CA THR A 47 -0.82 9.67 -7.94
C THR A 47 -0.89 8.31 -7.27
N LEU A 48 -0.11 7.35 -7.78
CA LEU A 48 0.17 6.12 -7.06
C LEU A 48 1.06 6.43 -5.85
N ASN A 49 0.65 6.01 -4.65
CA ASN A 49 1.43 6.19 -3.43
C ASN A 49 2.52 5.10 -3.30
N HIS A 50 2.10 3.84 -3.18
CA HIS A 50 2.95 2.67 -3.10
C HIS A 50 2.24 1.42 -3.66
N ILE A 51 3.00 0.34 -3.86
CA ILE A 51 2.48 -0.99 -4.17
C ILE A 51 2.93 -1.93 -3.05
N ALA A 52 1.98 -2.61 -2.41
CA ALA A 52 2.25 -3.59 -1.37
C ALA A 52 2.29 -5.02 -1.93
N PHE A 53 3.27 -5.81 -1.50
CA PHE A 53 3.38 -7.24 -1.78
C PHE A 53 3.17 -8.03 -0.49
N GLN A 54 2.20 -8.94 -0.52
CA GLN A 54 1.93 -9.88 0.57
C GLN A 54 3.06 -10.92 0.65
N MET A 55 3.69 -10.98 1.81
CA MET A 55 4.72 -11.94 2.16
C MET A 55 4.10 -13.07 3.00
N PRO A 56 4.63 -14.31 2.94
CA PRO A 56 4.04 -15.44 3.66
C PRO A 56 4.03 -15.28 5.19
N THR A 57 5.01 -14.57 5.74
CA THR A 57 5.20 -14.39 7.19
C THR A 57 5.88 -13.06 7.49
N LEU A 58 5.74 -12.60 8.74
CA LEU A 58 6.49 -11.46 9.26
C LEU A 58 8.02 -11.62 9.08
N GLU A 59 8.54 -12.82 9.35
CA GLU A 59 9.96 -13.14 9.13
C GLU A 59 10.39 -12.96 7.67
N SER A 60 9.47 -13.21 6.72
CA SER A 60 9.72 -13.00 5.31
C SER A 60 9.84 -11.51 4.97
N VAL A 61 9.08 -10.65 5.65
CA VAL A 61 9.21 -9.18 5.56
C VAL A 61 10.58 -8.73 6.08
N MET A 62 11.00 -9.22 7.26
CA MET A 62 12.31 -8.88 7.83
C MET A 62 13.47 -9.30 6.92
N ARG A 63 13.37 -10.50 6.32
CA ARG A 63 14.35 -10.99 5.35
C ARG A 63 14.37 -10.16 4.07
N ALA A 64 13.20 -9.74 3.57
CA ALA A 64 13.11 -8.86 2.42
C ALA A 64 13.77 -7.51 2.72
N ALA A 65 13.48 -6.91 3.87
CA ALA A 65 14.12 -5.68 4.35
C ALA A 65 15.64 -5.81 4.41
N GLY A 66 16.17 -6.89 4.99
CA GLY A 66 17.61 -7.16 5.03
C GLY A 66 18.22 -7.23 3.63
N ARG A 67 17.60 -7.96 2.70
CA ARG A 67 18.05 -8.05 1.30
C ARG A 67 18.07 -6.70 0.60
N MET A 68 17.11 -5.83 0.87
CA MET A 68 17.09 -4.48 0.31
C MET A 68 18.29 -3.67 0.79
N VAL A 69 18.58 -3.71 2.09
CA VAL A 69 19.76 -3.05 2.68
C VAL A 69 21.05 -3.60 2.07
N ASP A 70 21.18 -4.92 1.94
CA ASP A 70 22.35 -5.59 1.32
C ASP A 70 22.59 -5.10 -0.11
N HIS A 71 21.50 -4.82 -0.86
CA HIS A 71 21.55 -4.32 -2.23
C HIS A 71 21.51 -2.78 -2.32
N ARG A 72 21.72 -2.08 -1.20
CA ARG A 72 21.77 -0.61 -1.11
C ARG A 72 20.46 0.09 -1.50
N PHE A 73 19.33 -0.58 -1.33
CA PHE A 73 18.02 0.05 -1.36
C PHE A 73 17.66 0.52 0.05
N PRO A 74 17.48 1.83 0.27
CA PRO A 74 17.16 2.35 1.60
C PRO A 74 15.75 1.92 2.02
N ILE A 75 15.59 1.67 3.32
CA ILE A 75 14.29 1.51 3.95
C ILE A 75 13.80 2.91 4.35
N GLY A 76 12.62 3.31 3.87
CA GLY A 76 12.02 4.61 4.15
C GLY A 76 11.14 4.59 5.40
N TRP A 77 10.29 3.57 5.53
CA TRP A 77 9.52 3.30 6.74
C TRP A 77 9.92 1.92 7.26
N GLY A 78 10.50 1.90 8.46
CA GLY A 78 11.00 0.69 9.09
C GLY A 78 9.88 -0.30 9.46
N PRO A 79 10.21 -1.57 9.69
CA PRO A 79 9.24 -2.56 10.14
C PRO A 79 8.47 -2.11 11.39
N GLY A 80 7.13 -2.17 11.33
CA GLY A 80 6.28 -2.03 12.53
C GLY A 80 5.51 -0.72 12.69
N GLY A 81 5.19 0.00 11.60
CA GLY A 81 4.36 1.22 11.68
C GLY A 81 3.18 1.25 10.71
N GLY A 82 2.01 0.81 11.19
CA GLY A 82 0.71 0.83 10.51
C GLY A 82 -0.33 0.05 11.30
N THR A 83 -1.63 0.29 11.07
CA THR A 83 -2.71 -0.60 11.57
C THR A 83 -2.59 -2.03 11.02
N ASP A 84 -1.85 -2.16 9.91
CA ASP A 84 -1.50 -3.43 9.29
C ASP A 84 -0.15 -3.88 9.85
N ARG A 85 -0.14 -5.10 10.41
CA ARG A 85 1.01 -5.65 11.12
C ARG A 85 2.15 -5.87 10.13
N ALA A 86 3.15 -5.01 10.23
CA ALA A 86 4.48 -5.08 9.60
C ALA A 86 4.62 -4.66 8.14
N THR A 87 4.48 -3.36 7.95
CA THR A 87 4.94 -2.63 6.77
C THR A 87 6.47 -2.42 6.80
N THR A 88 7.19 -2.89 5.79
CA THR A 88 8.49 -2.30 5.42
C THR A 88 8.31 -1.54 4.11
N CYS A 89 8.32 -0.21 4.17
CA CYS A 89 8.32 0.61 2.96
C CYS A 89 9.75 0.97 2.62
N SER A 90 10.21 0.50 1.47
CA SER A 90 11.48 0.95 0.92
C SER A 90 11.21 1.75 -0.34
N PRO A 91 11.63 3.02 -0.41
CA PRO A 91 11.66 3.72 -1.67
C PRO A 91 12.69 3.02 -2.56
N ILE A 92 12.23 2.16 -3.47
CA ILE A 92 13.07 1.69 -4.57
C ILE A 92 13.23 2.88 -5.53
N SER A 93 14.22 3.73 -5.25
CA SER A 93 14.71 4.72 -6.20
C SER A 93 15.69 4.04 -7.14
N SER A 94 15.20 3.11 -7.97
CA SER A 94 15.98 2.67 -9.13
C SER A 94 15.76 3.66 -10.27
N THR A 95 16.80 3.95 -11.05
CA THR A 95 16.80 4.96 -12.12
C THR A 95 15.77 4.76 -13.23
N ARG A 96 14.98 3.68 -13.21
CA ARG A 96 13.87 3.43 -14.17
C ARG A 96 12.47 3.49 -13.56
N PHE A 97 12.32 3.39 -12.24
CA PHE A 97 11.02 3.31 -11.58
C PHE A 97 11.01 4.15 -10.30
N ARG A 98 10.05 5.08 -10.18
CA ARG A 98 9.91 6.01 -9.05
C ARG A 98 8.62 5.73 -8.27
N PHE A 99 8.41 4.50 -7.82
CA PHE A 99 7.29 4.15 -6.94
C PHE A 99 7.79 3.45 -5.69
N VAL A 100 7.07 3.62 -4.59
CA VAL A 100 7.39 3.02 -3.29
C VAL A 100 6.89 1.57 -3.29
N ILE A 101 7.71 0.65 -2.78
CA ILE A 101 7.30 -0.73 -2.57
C ILE A 101 7.17 -0.98 -1.07
N GLU A 102 6.08 -1.62 -0.70
CA GLU A 102 5.81 -2.13 0.63
C GLU A 102 5.86 -3.66 0.61
N TYR A 103 6.56 -4.24 1.59
CA TYR A 103 6.37 -5.64 1.97
C TYR A 103 5.50 -5.68 3.21
N THR A 104 4.40 -6.43 3.12
CA THR A 104 3.42 -6.61 4.20
C THR A 104 3.19 -8.10 4.44
N ALA A 105 2.71 -8.49 5.62
CA ALA A 105 2.33 -9.86 5.94
C ALA A 105 1.11 -9.82 6.86
N GLU A 106 0.45 -10.97 7.04
CA GLU A 106 -0.68 -11.11 7.98
C GLU A 106 -1.87 -10.19 7.68
N VAL A 107 -2.04 -9.75 6.42
CA VAL A 107 -3.28 -9.15 5.93
C VAL A 107 -4.38 -10.21 5.99
N LEU A 108 -5.37 -9.98 6.86
CA LEU A 108 -6.55 -10.84 7.08
C LEU A 108 -7.79 -10.15 6.54
#